data_AF-A0A386HR03-F1
#
_entry.id   AF-A0A386HR03-F1
#
_cell.length_a   1.000
_cell.length_b   1.000
_cell.length_c   1.000
_cell.angle_alpha   90.00
_cell.angle_beta   90.00
_cell.angle_gamma   90.00
#
_symmetry.space_group_name_H-M   'P 1'
#
loop_
_entity.id
_entity.type
_entity.pdbx_description
1 polymer ?
#
loop_
_entity_poly.entity_id
_entity_poly.type
_entity_poly.pdbx_seq_one_letter_code
_entity_poly.pdbx_strand_id
1 'polypeptide(L)'
;MLTENRKYNFVGELTLHKSNIANAPHQPKDDKVNWLFLNTGERQFSFVYKIGNPLEARYGSPFKADLAFTMIEAVQDIINLNQAYEVLRGQEIIGTVRIINALE
;
A
#
# COMPACT_ATOMS: atom_id res chain seq x y z
N MET A 1 7.54 -18.22 4.09
CA MET A 1 6.13 -18.49 4.46
C MET A 1 5.54 -17.19 5.00
N LEU A 2 4.61 -16.59 4.27
CA LEU A 2 3.84 -15.43 4.74
C LEU A 2 2.79 -15.98 5.70
N THR A 3 2.93 -15.71 6.99
CA THR A 3 1.98 -16.16 8.02
C THR A 3 0.59 -15.61 7.69
N GLU A 4 -0.40 -16.50 7.68
CA GLU A 4 -1.83 -16.18 7.45
C GLU A 4 -2.42 -15.23 8.52
N ASN A 5 -1.66 -14.94 9.57
CA ASN A 5 -2.03 -14.10 10.71
C ASN A 5 -1.44 -12.67 10.65
N ARG A 6 -1.41 -12.03 9.48
CA ARG A 6 -1.02 -10.61 9.41
C ARG A 6 -2.16 -9.74 9.94
N LYS A 7 -1.93 -9.05 11.07
CA LYS A 7 -2.82 -8.00 11.56
C LYS A 7 -2.69 -6.79 10.61
N TYR A 8 -3.82 -6.31 10.11
CA TYR A 8 -3.90 -5.05 9.38
C TYR A 8 -4.25 -3.96 10.37
N ASN A 9 -3.46 -2.89 10.37
CA ASN A 9 -3.51 -1.85 11.40
C ASN A 9 -3.96 -0.50 10.85
N PHE A 10 -4.15 -0.38 9.54
CA PHE A 10 -4.58 0.86 8.92
C PHE A 10 -5.51 0.59 7.74
N VAL A 11 -6.36 1.56 7.45
CA VAL A 11 -7.13 1.63 6.22
C VAL A 11 -6.57 2.78 5.40
N GLY A 12 -6.24 2.50 4.15
CA GLY A 12 -5.74 3.51 3.21
C GLY A 12 -6.52 3.54 1.90
N GLU A 13 -6.44 4.68 1.24
CA GLU A 13 -6.83 4.84 -0.16
C GLU A 13 -5.56 4.79 -1.01
N LEU A 14 -5.39 3.71 -1.77
CA LEU A 14 -4.27 3.52 -2.67
C LEU A 14 -4.66 3.92 -4.09
N THR A 15 -3.80 4.69 -4.72
CA THR A 15 -3.80 4.89 -6.18
C THR A 15 -2.50 4.33 -6.70
N LEU A 16 -2.55 3.18 -7.39
CA LEU A 16 -1.38 2.56 -7.98
C LEU A 16 -1.35 2.79 -9.49
N HIS A 17 -0.16 2.92 -10.06
CA HIS A 17 0.12 2.91 -11.48
C HIS A 17 0.82 1.60 -11.85
N LYS A 18 0.75 1.23 -13.13
CA LYS A 18 1.50 0.06 -13.62
C LYS A 18 2.99 0.37 -13.51
N SER A 19 3.70 -0.49 -12.79
CA SER A 19 5.16 -0.50 -12.80
C SER A 19 5.65 -0.82 -14.21
N ASN A 20 6.70 -0.14 -14.64
CA ASN A 20 7.35 -0.41 -15.93
C ASN A 20 7.96 -1.83 -15.99
N ILE A 21 8.14 -2.47 -14.83
CA ILE A 21 8.67 -3.82 -14.70
C ILE A 21 7.55 -4.87 -14.89
N ALA A 22 6.28 -4.49 -14.69
CA ALA A 22 5.12 -5.36 -14.83
C ALA A 22 4.47 -5.23 -16.22
N ASN A 23 5.07 -5.87 -17.23
CA ASN A 23 4.63 -5.81 -18.64
C ASN A 23 3.33 -6.58 -18.98
N ALA A 24 2.58 -7.09 -17.99
CA ALA A 24 1.42 -7.93 -18.24
C ALA A 24 0.08 -7.15 -18.16
N PRO A 25 -0.95 -7.51 -18.95
CA PRO A 25 -2.27 -6.89 -18.93
C PRO A 25 -3.08 -7.36 -17.71
N HIS A 26 -2.61 -6.99 -16.52
CA HIS A 26 -3.21 -7.37 -15.25
C HIS A 26 -3.73 -6.13 -14.52
N GLN A 27 -4.64 -6.34 -13.57
CA GLN A 27 -5.18 -5.33 -12.66
C GLN A 27 -4.46 -5.42 -11.30
N PRO A 28 -4.58 -4.41 -10.40
CA PRO A 28 -3.94 -4.46 -9.09
C PRO A 28 -4.28 -5.71 -8.26
N LYS A 29 -5.47 -6.29 -8.47
CA LYS A 29 -5.93 -7.53 -7.81
C LYS A 29 -5.15 -8.78 -8.23
N ASP A 30 -4.52 -8.74 -9.40
CA ASP A 30 -3.80 -9.87 -10.01
C ASP A 30 -2.29 -9.81 -9.69
N ASP A 31 -1.84 -8.74 -9.00
CA ASP A 31 -0.45 -8.61 -8.55
C ASP A 31 -0.12 -9.67 -7.50
N LYS A 32 0.78 -10.59 -7.86
CA LYS A 32 1.28 -11.63 -6.94
C LYS A 32 2.14 -11.06 -5.81
N VAL A 33 2.62 -9.83 -5.96
CA VAL A 33 3.52 -9.15 -5.01
C VAL A 33 2.81 -7.92 -4.44
N ASN A 34 2.21 -8.11 -3.27
CA ASN A 34 1.55 -7.03 -2.51
C ASN A 34 2.51 -6.31 -1.55
N TRP A 35 3.82 -6.59 -1.63
CA TRP A 35 4.84 -5.94 -0.80
C TRP A 35 5.32 -4.66 -1.47
N LEU A 36 4.98 -3.54 -0.86
CA LEU A 36 5.32 -2.20 -1.31
C LEU A 36 6.04 -1.43 -0.20
N PHE A 37 6.57 -0.26 -0.55
CA PHE A 37 7.20 0.65 0.40
C PHE A 37 6.45 1.97 0.42
N LEU A 38 6.26 2.54 1.60
CA LEU A 38 5.76 3.88 1.84
C LEU A 38 6.97 4.79 2.01
N ASN A 39 7.10 5.84 1.21
CA ASN A 39 8.12 6.87 1.41
C ASN A 39 7.52 8.09 2.12
N THR A 40 8.03 8.39 3.30
CA THR A 40 7.63 9.57 4.09
C THR A 40 8.54 10.78 3.86
N GLY A 41 9.54 10.66 2.97
CA GLY A 41 10.61 11.65 2.79
C GLY A 41 11.74 11.50 3.81
N GLU A 42 11.41 11.11 5.05
CA GLU A 42 12.40 10.83 6.09
C GLU A 42 12.86 9.37 6.09
N ARG A 43 11.91 8.44 5.87
CA ARG A 43 12.13 6.99 5.95
C ARG A 43 11.23 6.24 4.98
N GLN A 44 11.61 4.99 4.71
CA GLN A 44 10.78 4.06 3.96
C GLN A 44 10.26 2.95 4.86
N PHE A 45 8.96 2.68 4.79
CA PHE A 45 8.30 1.63 5.54
C PHE A 45 7.75 0.57 4.61
N SER A 46 8.17 -0.67 4.80
CA SER A 46 7.58 -1.79 4.08
C SER A 46 6.17 -2.06 4.57
N PHE A 47 5.27 -2.33 3.63
CA PHE A 47 3.90 -2.71 3.95
C PHE A 47 3.36 -3.72 2.93
N VAL A 48 2.34 -4.46 3.37
CA VAL A 48 1.44 -5.16 2.47
C VAL A 48 0.04 -4.62 2.57
N TYR A 49 -0.75 -4.87 1.54
CA TYR A 49 -2.14 -4.44 1.50
C TYR A 49 -3.08 -5.57 1.11
N LYS A 50 -4.33 -5.44 1.56
CA LYS A 50 -5.47 -6.26 1.15
C LYS A 50 -6.54 -5.35 0.58
N ILE A 51 -6.88 -5.55 -0.69
CA ILE A 51 -7.89 -4.74 -1.37
C ILE A 51 -9.26 -5.03 -0.75
N GLY A 52 -9.99 -3.98 -0.36
CA GLY A 52 -11.34 -4.12 0.21
C GLY A 52 -12.35 -4.64 -0.81
N ASN A 53 -12.38 -4.05 -2.01
CA ASN A 53 -13.19 -4.53 -3.14
C ASN A 53 -12.33 -4.80 -4.39
N PRO A 54 -11.87 -6.05 -4.61
CA PRO A 54 -11.01 -6.39 -5.74
C PRO A 54 -11.63 -6.16 -7.12
N LEU A 55 -12.96 -6.14 -7.24
CA LEU A 55 -13.63 -5.95 -8.54
C LEU A 55 -13.60 -4.49 -9.03
N GLU A 56 -13.42 -3.55 -8.10
CA GLU A 56 -13.41 -2.12 -8.39
C GLU A 56 -11.99 -1.53 -8.45
N ALA A 57 -10.98 -2.25 -7.95
CA ALA A 57 -9.60 -1.79 -7.96
C ALA A 57 -9.02 -1.74 -9.38
N ARG A 58 -8.61 -0.54 -9.80
CA ARG A 58 -8.02 -0.26 -11.12
C ARG A 58 -6.78 0.59 -10.97
N TYR A 59 -5.80 0.38 -11.84
CA TYR A 59 -4.65 1.29 -11.91
C TYR A 59 -5.09 2.71 -12.30
N GLY A 60 -4.43 3.71 -11.73
CA GLY A 60 -4.73 5.13 -11.92
C GLY A 60 -5.98 5.63 -11.22
N SER A 61 -6.67 4.78 -10.45
CA SER A 61 -7.86 5.15 -9.68
C SER A 61 -7.66 4.79 -8.19
N PRO A 62 -8.17 5.62 -7.27
CA PRO A 62 -8.12 5.32 -5.84
C PRO A 62 -8.99 4.09 -5.52
N PHE A 63 -8.50 3.22 -4.66
CA PHE A 63 -9.25 2.12 -4.08
C PHE A 63 -8.91 1.93 -2.60
N LYS A 64 -9.88 1.48 -1.81
CA LYS A 64 -9.67 1.20 -0.38
C LYS A 64 -8.93 -0.12 -0.19
N ALA A 65 -7.95 -0.12 0.70
CA ALA A 65 -7.26 -1.32 1.13
C ALA A 65 -6.90 -1.24 2.61
N ASP A 66 -6.87 -2.41 3.24
CA ASP A 66 -6.31 -2.58 4.56
C ASP A 66 -4.79 -2.71 4.43
N LEU A 67 -4.03 -2.07 5.30
CA LEU A 67 -2.57 -2.00 5.27
C LEU A 67 -1.98 -2.64 6.52
N ALA A 68 -0.92 -3.42 6.32
CA ALA A 68 -0.11 -3.99 7.38
C ALA A 68 1.36 -3.60 7.15
N PHE A 69 1.91 -2.80 8.07
CA PHE A 69 3.29 -2.36 8.04
C PHE A 69 4.19 -3.32 8.82
N THR A 70 5.45 -3.43 8.42
CA THR A 70 6.41 -4.30 9.12
C THR A 70 6.93 -3.70 10.44
N MET A 71 6.85 -2.37 10.60
CA MET A 71 7.28 -1.63 11.80
C MET A 71 6.16 -0.68 12.26
N ILE A 72 5.09 -1.23 12.82
CA ILE A 72 3.86 -0.48 13.14
C ILE A 72 4.12 0.69 14.09
N GLU A 73 4.91 0.48 15.15
CA GLU A 73 5.20 1.52 16.16
C GLU A 73 5.86 2.74 15.53
N ALA A 74 6.92 2.54 14.75
CA ALA A 74 7.60 3.64 14.05
C ALA A 74 6.72 4.32 13.00
N VAL A 75 5.78 3.57 12.41
CA VAL A 75 4.83 4.13 11.45
C VAL A 75 3.83 5.04 12.16
N GLN A 76 3.27 4.63 13.30
CA GLN A 76 2.30 5.43 14.07
C GLN A 76 2.83 6.81 14.48
N ASP A 77 4.13 6.92 14.75
CA ASP A 77 4.77 8.19 15.14
C ASP A 77 5.01 9.15 13.97
N ILE A 78 5.07 8.63 12.74
CA ILE A 78 5.53 9.39 11.55
C ILE A 78 4.39 9.66 10.57
N ILE A 79 3.43 8.76 10.45
CA ILE A 79 2.34 8.92 9.49
C ILE A 79 1.22 9.78 10.07
N ASN A 80 0.75 10.73 9.28
CA ASN A 80 -0.40 11.56 9.58
C ASN A 80 -1.61 11.03 8.80
N LEU A 81 -2.77 11.02 9.46
CA LEU A 81 -4.03 10.72 8.80
C LEU A 81 -4.34 11.77 7.73
N ASN A 82 -4.96 11.32 6.65
CA ASN A 82 -5.34 12.08 5.46
C ASN A 82 -4.19 12.70 4.65
N GLN A 83 -2.93 12.49 5.07
CA GLN A 83 -1.76 12.82 4.27
C GLN A 83 -1.53 11.74 3.20
N ALA A 84 -1.20 12.19 1.99
CA ALA A 84 -0.79 11.31 0.90
C ALA A 84 0.72 11.11 0.92
N TYR A 85 1.14 9.86 0.76
CA TYR A 85 2.53 9.45 0.73
C TYR A 85 2.82 8.69 -0.55
N GLU A 86 4.06 8.75 -1.01
CA GLU A 86 4.50 8.00 -2.19
C GLU A 86 4.59 6.51 -1.87
N VAL A 87 4.19 5.69 -2.85
CA VAL A 87 4.27 4.24 -2.78
C VAL A 87 5.28 3.75 -3.81
N LEU A 88 6.21 2.90 -3.36
CA LEU A 88 7.27 2.36 -4.20
C LEU A 88 7.22 0.85 -4.32
N ARG A 89 7.71 0.37 -5.47
CA ARG A 89 8.05 -1.03 -5.72
C ARG A 89 9.54 -1.09 -6.04
N GLY A 90 10.34 -1.55 -5.06
CA GLY A 90 11.79 -1.37 -5.12
C GLY A 90 12.13 0.12 -5.05
N GLN A 91 12.74 0.66 -6.11
CA GLN A 91 13.08 2.09 -6.22
C GLN A 91 12.10 2.88 -7.10
N GLU A 92 11.15 2.21 -7.76
CA GLU A 92 10.19 2.87 -8.66
C GLU A 92 9.00 3.41 -7.85
N ILE A 93 8.67 4.68 -8.04
CA ILE A 93 7.41 5.26 -7.55
C ILE A 93 6.27 4.73 -8.42
N ILE A 94 5.37 3.98 -7.79
CA ILE A 94 4.24 3.32 -8.47
C ILE A 94 2.90 3.84 -7.99
N GLY A 95 2.84 4.94 -7.26
CA GLY A 95 1.57 5.52 -6.81
C GLY A 95 1.64 6.27 -5.51
N THR A 96 0.48 6.43 -4.91
CA THR A 96 0.30 7.11 -3.63
C THR A 96 -0.64 6.34 -2.73
N VAL A 97 -0.48 6.51 -1.42
CA VAL A 97 -1.44 6.05 -0.43
C VAL A 97 -1.78 7.19 0.52
N ARG A 98 -3.07 7.36 0.77
CA ARG A 98 -3.57 8.23 1.84
C ARG A 98 -4.04 7.35 2.98
N ILE A 99 -3.49 7.53 4.17
CA ILE A 99 -3.94 6.79 5.36
C ILE A 99 -5.21 7.44 5.87
N ILE A 100 -6.33 6.73 5.88
CA ILE A 100 -7.65 7.27 6.26
C ILE A 100 -7.95 6.96 7.72
N ASN A 101 -7.57 5.77 8.18
CA ASN A 101 -7.86 5.33 9.55
C ASN A 101 -6.78 4.41 10.10
N ALA A 102 -6.62 4.40 11.42
CA ALA A 102 -5.90 3.35 12.14
C ALA A 102 -6.92 2.32 12.66
N LEU A 103 -6.61 1.04 12.51
CA LEU A 103 -7.36 -0.09 13.03
C LEU A 103 -6.70 -0.53 14.35
N GLU A 104 -7.47 -0.58 15.43
CA GLU A 104 -7.02 -0.95 16.78
C GLU A 104 -6.37 -2.36 16.85
#